data_AF-A0A528B7B3-F1
#
_entry.id   AF-A0A528B7B3-F1
#
_cell.length_a   1.000
_cell.length_b   1.000
_cell.length_c   1.000
_cell.angle_alpha   90.00
_cell.angle_beta   90.00
_cell.angle_gamma   90.00
#
_symmetry.space_group_name_H-M   'P 1'
#
loop_
_entity.id
_entity.type
_entity.pdbx_description
1 polymer ?
#
loop_
_entity_poly.entity_id
_entity_poly.type
_entity_poly.pdbx_seq_one_letter_code
_entity_poly.pdbx_strand_id
1 'polypeptide(L)' 'MYLDYNASTPIDPSVTAAMRPYLDEAFGNPSSGHWASMPAKAALEKARSQVAVLLDCAPDEVVFTSGGSEANNLATKGT' A
#
# COMPACT_ATOMS: atom_id res chain seq x y z
N MET A 1 -16.35 -0.59 -25.29
CA MET A 1 -15.37 0.40 -24.77
C MET A 1 -15.77 0.73 -23.34
N TYR A 2 -14.85 0.67 -22.39
CA TYR A 2 -15.08 1.14 -21.01
C TYR A 2 -14.62 2.59 -20.92
N LEU A 3 -15.47 3.48 -20.41
CA LEU A 3 -15.24 4.94 -20.42
C LEU A 3 -15.52 5.57 -19.04
N ASP A 4 -15.60 4.77 -17.99
CA ASP A 4 -15.94 5.21 -16.62
C ASP A 4 -14.77 5.05 -15.65
N TYR A 5 -13.59 5.55 -16.04
CA TYR A 5 -12.36 5.44 -15.25
C TYR A 5 -12.37 6.26 -13.95
N ASN A 6 -13.33 7.18 -13.80
CA ASN A 6 -13.52 7.93 -12.56
C ASN A 6 -14.17 7.07 -11.47
N ALA A 7 -14.95 6.04 -11.84
CA ALA A 7 -15.57 5.14 -10.88
C ALA A 7 -14.58 4.06 -10.40
N SER A 8 -13.80 3.48 -11.32
CA SER A 8 -12.73 2.54 -11.00
C SER A 8 -11.78 2.37 -12.17
N THR A 9 -10.59 1.85 -11.89
CA THR A 9 -9.57 1.56 -12.91
C THR A 9 -9.21 0.07 -12.87
N PRO A 10 -8.96 -0.57 -14.03
CA PRO A 10 -8.42 -1.93 -14.03
C PRO A 10 -7.01 -1.91 -13.42
N ILE A 11 -6.67 -2.97 -12.69
CA ILE A 11 -5.33 -3.13 -12.13
C ILE A 11 -4.35 -3.35 -13.29
N ASP A 12 -3.30 -2.55 -13.34
CA ASP A 12 -2.22 -2.75 -14.32
C ASP A 12 -1.53 -4.11 -14.09
N PRO A 13 -1.22 -4.89 -15.15
CA PRO A 13 -0.59 -6.20 -15.00
C PRO A 13 0.71 -6.17 -14.18
N SER A 14 1.49 -5.09 -14.24
CA SER A 14 2.70 -4.92 -13.44
C SER A 14 2.40 -4.79 -11.94
N VAL A 15 1.28 -4.17 -11.58
CA VAL A 15 0.81 -4.07 -10.19
C VAL A 15 0.36 -5.45 -9.69
N THR A 16 -0.39 -6.21 -10.49
CA THR A 16 -0.75 -7.59 -10.14
C THR A 16 0.49 -8.46 -9.93
N ALA A 17 1.48 -8.37 -10.83
CA ALA A 17 2.72 -9.10 -10.71
C ALA A 17 3.52 -8.71 -9.44
N ALA A 18 3.54 -7.42 -9.09
CA ALA A 18 4.20 -6.94 -7.88
C ALA A 18 3.52 -7.38 -6.59
N MET A 19 2.18 -7.53 -6.59
CA MET A 19 1.42 -7.96 -5.42
C MET A 19 1.50 -9.46 -5.17
N ARG A 20 1.57 -10.26 -6.24
CA ARG A 20 1.42 -11.72 -6.16
C ARG A 20 2.35 -12.44 -5.19
N PRO A 21 3.65 -12.11 -5.08
CA PRO A 21 4.54 -12.76 -4.10
C PRO A 21 4.01 -12.68 -2.66
N TYR A 22 3.34 -11.59 -2.29
CA TYR A 22 2.80 -11.38 -0.93
C TYR A 22 1.47 -12.09 -0.67
N LEU A 23 0.81 -12.55 -1.74
CA LEU A 23 -0.42 -13.35 -1.65
C LEU A 23 -0.10 -14.85 -1.57
N ASP A 24 0.92 -15.30 -2.30
CA ASP A 24 1.21 -16.72 -2.47
C ASP A 24 2.29 -17.24 -1.49
N GLU A 25 3.36 -16.46 -1.22
CA GLU A 25 4.58 -16.95 -0.55
C GLU A 25 4.97 -16.11 0.68
N ALA A 26 4.93 -14.79 0.55
CA ALA A 26 5.41 -13.82 1.53
C ALA A 26 4.27 -13.26 2.41
N PHE A 27 3.39 -14.15 2.88
CA PHE A 27 2.17 -13.82 3.64
C PHE A 27 2.40 -13.59 5.15
N GLY A 28 3.66 -13.53 5.60
CA GLY A 28 3.98 -13.40 7.02
C GLY A 28 3.53 -12.06 7.62
N ASN A 29 3.08 -12.10 8.88
CA ASN A 29 2.67 -10.89 9.60
C ASN A 29 3.90 -9.98 9.85
N PRO A 30 3.93 -8.73 9.33
CA PRO A 30 5.07 -7.82 9.45
C PRO A 30 5.39 -7.42 10.91
N SER A 31 4.45 -7.57 11.84
CA SER A 31 4.63 -7.29 13.26
C SER A 31 5.27 -8.45 14.04
N SER A 32 5.41 -9.63 13.41
CA SER A 32 6.06 -10.78 14.04
C SER A 32 7.57 -10.63 14.10
N GLY A 33 8.21 -11.20 15.14
CA GLY A 33 9.66 -11.17 15.34
C GLY A 33 10.45 -12.30 14.67
N HIS A 34 9.85 -13.09 13.79
CA HIS A 34 10.50 -14.23 13.15
C HIS A 34 10.77 -13.98 11.66
N TRP A 35 11.64 -14.80 11.05
CA TRP A 35 12.12 -14.64 9.67
C TRP A 35 11.00 -14.41 8.62
N ALA A 36 9.86 -15.08 8.75
CA ALA A 36 8.78 -14.94 7.77
C ALA A 36 8.10 -13.56 7.75
N SER A 37 8.32 -12.67 8.74
CA SER A 37 7.81 -11.29 8.70
C SER A 37 8.66 -10.35 7.83
N MET A 38 9.93 -10.69 7.62
CA MET A 38 10.89 -9.80 6.96
C MET A 38 10.46 -9.39 5.54
N PRO A 39 9.96 -10.29 4.68
CA PRO A 39 9.56 -9.92 3.33
C PRO A 39 8.40 -8.90 3.32
N ALA A 40 7.34 -9.15 4.10
CA ALA A 40 6.19 -8.25 4.20
C ALA A 40 6.57 -6.90 4.80
N LYS A 41 7.43 -6.89 5.83
CA LYS A 41 7.94 -5.65 6.43
C LYS A 41 8.75 -4.82 5.44
N ALA A 42 9.67 -5.45 4.71
CA ALA A 42 10.46 -4.77 3.69
C ALA A 42 9.59 -4.22 2.54
N ALA A 43 8.53 -4.94 2.16
CA ALA A 43 7.58 -4.50 1.16
C ALA A 43 6.81 -3.25 1.59
N LEU A 44 6.36 -3.19 2.85
CA LEU A 44 5.68 -2.02 3.40
C LEU A 44 6.59 -0.79 3.43
N GLU A 45 7.84 -0.92 3.87
CA GLU A 45 8.79 0.20 3.89
C GLU A 45 9.13 0.69 2.48
N LYS A 46 9.27 -0.24 1.52
CA LYS A 46 9.46 0.11 0.11
C LYS A 46 8.25 0.86 -0.44
N ALA A 47 7.04 0.35 -0.20
CA ALA A 47 5.81 1.00 -0.65
C ALA A 47 5.66 2.40 -0.06
N ARG A 48 5.93 2.56 1.24
CA ARG A 48 5.91 3.85 1.93
C ARG A 48 6.86 4.86 1.28
N SER A 49 8.09 4.42 1.01
CA SER A 49 9.11 5.24 0.33
C SER A 49 8.68 5.64 -1.09
N GLN A 50 8.07 4.74 -1.85
CA GLN A 50 7.58 5.03 -3.21
C GLN A 50 6.45 6.07 -3.20
N VAL A 51 5.51 5.95 -2.27
CA VAL A 51 4.42 6.94 -2.09
C VAL A 51 4.98 8.29 -1.66
N ALA A 52 5.94 8.30 -0.72
CA ALA A 52 6.57 9.52 -0.25
C ALA A 52 7.29 10.27 -1.38
N VAL A 53 8.04 9.56 -2.23
CA VAL A 53 8.68 10.13 -3.44
C VAL A 53 7.64 10.67 -4.42
N LEU A 54 6.52 9.97 -4.63
CA LEU A 54 5.45 10.43 -5.51
C LEU A 54 4.81 11.74 -5.02
N LEU A 55 4.73 11.92 -3.70
CA LEU A 55 4.09 13.06 -3.04
C LEU A 55 5.07 14.17 -2.62
N ASP A 56 6.38 13.98 -2.85
CA ASP A 56 7.45 14.88 -2.41
C ASP A 56 7.43 15.16 -0.88
N CYS A 57 7.29 14.09 -0.08
CA CYS A 57 7.29 14.16 1.38
C CYS A 57 8.25 13.14 2.02
N ALA A 58 8.43 13.22 3.33
CA ALA A 58 9.22 12.24 4.05
C ALA A 58 8.43 10.93 4.26
N PRO A 59 9.08 9.75 4.24
CA PRO A 59 8.39 8.47 4.42
C PRO A 59 7.56 8.35 5.71
N ASP A 60 8.01 8.97 6.80
CA ASP A 60 7.32 8.98 8.09
C ASP A 60 6.06 9.87 8.12
N GLU A 61 5.84 10.70 7.10
CA GLU A 61 4.60 11.46 6.90
C GLU A 61 3.48 10.62 6.22
N VAL A 62 3.82 9.44 5.68
CA VAL A 62 2.86 8.57 4.98
C VAL A 62 2.21 7.60 5.95
N VAL A 63 0.88 7.58 6.01
CA VAL A 63 0.07 6.58 6.72
C VAL A 63 -0.80 5.82 5.73
N PHE A 64 -0.70 4.49 5.71
CA PHE A 64 -1.57 3.65 4.89
C PHE A 64 -2.93 3.46 5.59
N THR A 65 -4.01 3.70 4.85
CA THR A 65 -5.40 3.43 5.25
C THR A 65 -6.04 2.45 4.26
N SER A 66 -7.27 2.01 4.50
CA SER A 66 -8.01 1.15 3.56
C SER A 66 -8.43 1.86 2.27
N GLY A 67 -8.38 3.19 2.23
CA GLY A 67 -8.72 3.97 1.04
C GLY A 67 -9.05 5.45 1.34
N GLY A 68 -9.46 6.17 0.28
CA GLY A 68 -9.70 7.62 0.35
C GLY A 68 -10.76 8.04 1.37
N SER A 69 -11.84 7.26 1.52
CA SER A 69 -12.90 7.55 2.50
C SER A 69 -12.37 7.50 3.95
N GLU A 70 -11.53 6.52 4.28
CA GLU A 70 -10.91 6.44 5.61
C GLU A 70 -9.88 7.54 5.81
N ALA A 71 -9.02 7.78 4.81
CA ALA A 71 -8.02 8.85 4.86
C ALA A 71 -8.65 10.23 5.11
N ASN A 72 -9.77 10.54 4.43
CA ASN A 72 -10.50 11.79 4.63
C ASN A 72 -11.10 11.90 6.04
N ASN A 73 -11.65 10.80 6.58
CA ASN A 73 -12.16 10.81 7.95
C ASN A 73 -11.03 11.01 8.97
N LEU A 74 -9.90 10.32 8.79
CA LEU A 74 -8.72 10.48 9.64
C LEU A 74 -8.20 11.92 9.63
N ALA A 75 -8.10 12.55 8.45
CA ALA A 75 -7.60 13.91 8.32
C ALA A 75 -8.55 14.98 8.93
N THR A 76 -9.85 14.72 8.94
CA THR A 76 -10.86 15.70 9.40
C THR A 76 -11.26 15.53 10.85
N LYS A 77 -11.44 14.27 11.30
CA LYS A 77 -11.88 13.94 12.66
C LYS A 77 -10.71 13.63 13.58
N GLY A 78 -9.53 13.31 13.03
CA GLY A 78 -8.45 12.70 13.79
C GLY A 78 -8.73 11.23 14.07
N THR A 79 -7.95 10.68 15.00
CA THR A 79 -8.11 9.33 15.56
C THR A 79 -9.17 9.30 16.65
#